data_AF-D4CI41-F1
#
_entry.id   AF-D4CI41-F1
#
_cell.length_a   1.000
_cell.length_b   1.000
_cell.length_c   1.000
_cell.angle_alpha   90.00
_cell.angle_beta   90.00
_cell.angle_gamma   90.00
#
_symmetry.space_group_name_H-M   'P 1'
#
loop_
_entity.id
_entity.type
_entity.pdbx_description
1 polymer ?
#
loop_
_entity_poly.entity_id
_entity_poly.type
_entity_poly.pdbx_seq_one_letter_code
_entity_poly.pdbx_strand_id
1 'polypeptide(L)'
;GFIRSYSRPGESQVIFAAKDSLRSKDIQPLWYQARKKIGDIRPTLPDDIVGPFFNDEFGDTFGDIYALTGKGFDYAVLKDYADRVQLALQRQPDVGKIELFGVQDEKIWVELSNVKLSTLGVPAQAVQDALNQQNALVPAGFFETGSSRVPVRVGGQFTSVEQIRDFPIRVGDRT
;
A
#
# COMPACT_ATOMS: atom_id res chain seq x y z
N GLY A 1 -6.39 -10.96 -30.34
CA GLY A 1 -5.39 -11.00 -29.27
C GLY A 1 -4.24 -10.10 -29.63
N PHE A 2 -3.87 -9.20 -28.71
CA PHE A 2 -2.83 -8.19 -28.90
C PHE A 2 -2.11 -7.92 -27.58
N ILE A 3 -0.93 -7.30 -27.67
CA ILE A 3 -0.22 -6.75 -26.52
C ILE A 3 -0.02 -5.26 -26.78
N ARG A 4 -0.31 -4.42 -25.80
CA ARG A 4 -0.03 -2.99 -25.81
C ARG A 4 0.73 -2.63 -24.54
N SER A 5 1.68 -1.71 -24.65
CA SER A 5 2.37 -1.13 -23.51
C SER A 5 2.16 0.37 -23.48
N TYR A 6 2.08 0.92 -22.27
CA TYR A 6 2.00 2.34 -22.00
C TYR A 6 2.96 2.66 -20.86
N SER A 7 3.71 3.76 -20.97
CA SER A 7 4.65 4.17 -19.93
C SER A 7 4.52 5.66 -19.67
N ARG A 8 4.51 6.03 -18.39
CA ARG A 8 4.53 7.41 -17.89
C ARG A 8 5.52 7.49 -16.72
N PRO A 9 5.97 8.69 -16.30
CA PRO A 9 6.87 8.80 -15.15
C PRO A 9 6.32 8.05 -13.93
N GLY A 10 7.09 7.10 -13.40
CA GLY A 10 6.73 6.28 -12.25
C GLY A 10 5.80 5.10 -12.52
N GLU A 11 5.35 4.85 -13.76
CA GLU A 11 4.43 3.75 -14.06
C GLU A 11 4.62 3.16 -15.47
N SER A 12 4.59 1.84 -15.56
CA SER A 12 4.54 1.10 -16.83
C SER A 12 3.40 0.09 -16.79
N GLN A 13 2.53 0.14 -17.78
CA GLN A 13 1.37 -0.73 -17.92
C GLN A 13 1.49 -1.56 -19.19
N VAL A 14 1.23 -2.86 -19.08
CA VAL A 14 1.15 -3.78 -20.22
C VAL A 14 -0.23 -4.41 -20.24
N ILE A 15 -0.95 -4.21 -21.35
CA ILE A 15 -2.28 -4.77 -21.60
C ILE A 15 -2.12 -5.96 -22.54
N PHE A 16 -2.53 -7.13 -22.09
CA PHE A 16 -2.60 -8.33 -22.92
C PHE A 16 -4.07 -8.71 -23.15
N ALA A 17 -4.46 -8.75 -24.41
CA ALA A 17 -5.77 -9.23 -24.83
C ALA A 17 -5.64 -10.61 -25.46
N ALA A 18 -6.43 -11.57 -24.96
CA ALA A 18 -6.57 -12.89 -25.55
C ALA A 18 -7.15 -12.81 -26.99
N LYS A 19 -7.04 -13.88 -27.78
CA LYS A 19 -7.74 -13.98 -29.06
C LYS A 19 -9.23 -14.28 -28.81
N ASP A 20 -10.12 -13.57 -29.49
CA ASP A 20 -11.58 -13.74 -29.35
C ASP A 20 -12.04 -15.16 -29.71
N SER A 21 -11.26 -15.89 -30.50
CA SER A 21 -11.51 -17.30 -30.86
C SER A 21 -11.19 -18.31 -29.75
N LEU A 22 -10.67 -17.88 -28.60
CA LEU A 22 -10.39 -18.78 -27.47
C LEU A 22 -11.69 -19.26 -26.82
N ARG A 23 -11.72 -20.55 -26.46
CA ARG A 23 -12.84 -21.11 -25.71
C ARG A 23 -12.70 -20.74 -24.23
N SER A 24 -13.82 -20.58 -23.52
CA SER A 24 -13.82 -20.14 -22.11
C SER A 24 -12.96 -21.02 -21.20
N LYS A 25 -12.90 -22.33 -21.45
CA LYS A 25 -12.07 -23.27 -20.67
C LYS A 25 -10.55 -23.04 -20.81
N ASP A 26 -10.12 -22.40 -21.89
CA ASP A 26 -8.70 -22.19 -22.21
C ASP A 26 -8.20 -20.82 -21.70
N ILE A 27 -9.09 -19.95 -21.23
CA ILE A 27 -8.78 -18.62 -20.69
C ILE A 27 -8.01 -18.71 -19.37
N GLN A 28 -8.45 -19.55 -18.42
CA GLN A 28 -7.78 -19.73 -17.13
C GLN A 28 -6.32 -20.23 -17.27
N PRO A 29 -6.04 -21.28 -18.07
CA PRO A 29 -4.67 -21.68 -18.39
C PRO A 29 -3.82 -20.58 -19.03
N LEU A 30 -4.41 -19.74 -19.89
CA LEU A 30 -3.71 -18.63 -20.54
C LEU A 30 -3.25 -17.59 -19.53
N TRP A 31 -4.13 -17.17 -18.60
CA TRP A 31 -3.77 -16.22 -17.54
C TRP A 31 -2.72 -16.79 -16.60
N TYR A 32 -2.81 -18.07 -16.25
CA TYR A 32 -1.78 -18.76 -15.48
C TYR A 32 -0.41 -18.71 -16.19
N GLN A 33 -0.37 -19.00 -17.49
CA GLN A 33 0.88 -18.94 -18.25
C GLN A 33 1.45 -17.52 -18.34
N ALA A 34 0.60 -16.50 -18.51
CA ALA A 34 1.02 -15.11 -18.53
C ALA A 34 1.65 -14.70 -17.20
N ARG A 35 0.99 -15.01 -16.07
CA ARG A 35 1.51 -14.77 -14.71
C ARG A 35 2.84 -15.47 -14.49
N LYS A 36 2.92 -16.75 -14.85
CA LYS A 36 4.14 -17.54 -14.69
C LYS A 36 5.31 -16.90 -15.44
N LYS A 37 5.14 -16.59 -16.73
CA LYS A 37 6.20 -15.98 -17.54
C LYS A 37 6.66 -14.62 -17.03
N ILE A 38 5.74 -13.82 -16.51
CA ILE A 38 6.08 -12.51 -15.92
C ILE A 38 6.78 -12.70 -14.56
N GLY A 39 6.37 -13.69 -13.77
CA GLY A 39 7.06 -14.07 -12.54
C GLY A 39 8.48 -14.54 -12.78
N ASP A 40 8.71 -15.33 -13.84
CA ASP A 40 10.03 -15.85 -14.21
C ASP A 40 11.02 -14.74 -14.58
N ILE A 41 10.55 -13.61 -15.15
CA ILE A 41 11.40 -12.45 -15.50
C ILE A 41 11.49 -11.40 -14.38
N ARG A 42 10.76 -11.56 -13.27
CA ARG A 42 10.82 -10.61 -12.16
C ARG A 42 12.24 -10.31 -11.67
N PRO A 43 13.17 -11.29 -11.58
CA PRO A 43 14.55 -11.02 -11.18
C PRO A 43 15.35 -10.17 -12.18
N THR A 44 14.86 -9.97 -13.40
CA THR A 44 15.51 -9.11 -14.41
C THR A 44 15.00 -7.67 -14.36
N LEU A 45 14.03 -7.38 -13.50
CA LEU A 45 13.48 -6.04 -13.32
C LEU A 45 14.34 -5.27 -12.30
N PRO A 46 14.43 -3.93 -12.40
CA PRO A 46 15.15 -3.10 -11.43
C PRO A 46 14.65 -3.29 -9.99
N ASP A 47 15.54 -3.24 -9.00
CA ASP A 47 15.18 -3.51 -7.60
C ASP A 47 14.24 -2.46 -6.98
N ASP A 48 14.17 -1.27 -7.59
CA ASP A 48 13.32 -0.17 -7.15
C ASP A 48 11.87 -0.28 -7.63
N ILE A 49 11.52 -1.32 -8.41
CA ILE A 49 10.14 -1.51 -8.86
C ILE A 49 9.27 -2.13 -7.76
N VAL A 50 8.07 -1.60 -7.60
CA VAL A 50 7.01 -2.21 -6.80
C VAL A 50 6.06 -2.93 -7.76
N GLY A 51 6.16 -4.26 -7.85
CA GLY A 51 5.39 -5.09 -8.79
C GLY A 51 6.17 -6.34 -9.24
N PRO A 52 5.77 -6.98 -10.36
CA PRO A 52 4.63 -6.69 -11.22
C PRO A 52 3.28 -7.13 -10.61
N PHE A 53 2.24 -6.32 -10.80
CA PHE A 53 0.87 -6.62 -10.42
C PHE A 53 0.07 -7.15 -11.62
N PHE A 54 -0.88 -8.04 -11.35
CA PHE A 54 -1.78 -8.58 -12.37
C PHE A 54 -3.20 -8.17 -12.04
N ASN A 55 -3.87 -7.60 -13.02
CA ASN A 55 -5.32 -7.41 -12.99
C ASN A 55 -5.89 -8.25 -14.14
N ASP A 56 -6.54 -9.36 -13.84
CA ASP A 56 -7.22 -10.25 -14.79
C ASP A 56 -8.75 -10.17 -14.67
N GLU A 57 -9.25 -9.17 -13.95
CA GLU A 57 -10.66 -8.98 -13.56
C GLU A 57 -11.46 -8.15 -14.58
N PHE A 58 -10.96 -7.99 -15.82
CA PHE A 58 -11.58 -7.17 -16.87
C PHE A 58 -13.00 -7.61 -17.30
N GLY A 59 -13.48 -8.76 -16.82
CA GLY A 59 -14.84 -9.25 -17.05
C GLY A 59 -15.84 -8.90 -15.94
N ASP A 60 -15.38 -8.35 -14.82
CA ASP A 60 -16.25 -8.02 -13.69
C ASP A 60 -17.08 -6.77 -14.04
N THR A 61 -18.38 -6.96 -14.25
CA THR A 61 -19.31 -5.84 -14.45
C THR A 61 -19.87 -5.45 -13.09
N PHE A 62 -19.84 -4.16 -12.76
CA PHE A 62 -20.51 -3.63 -11.57
C PHE A 62 -22.03 -3.64 -11.79
N GLY A 63 -22.75 -4.39 -10.95
CA GLY A 63 -24.21 -4.45 -10.99
C GLY A 63 -24.86 -3.18 -10.43
N ASP A 64 -24.32 -2.67 -9.31
CA ASP A 64 -24.82 -1.49 -8.62
C ASP A 64 -23.69 -0.50 -8.32
N ILE A 65 -24.02 0.80 -8.36
CA ILE A 65 -23.10 1.89 -7.98
C ILE A 65 -23.80 2.75 -6.94
N TYR A 66 -23.16 2.92 -5.78
CA TYR A 66 -23.66 3.73 -4.68
C TYR A 66 -22.72 4.91 -4.41
N ALA A 67 -23.29 6.09 -4.17
CA ALA A 67 -22.54 7.28 -3.78
C ALA A 67 -22.68 7.50 -2.27
N LEU A 68 -21.56 7.51 -1.55
CA LEU A 68 -21.52 7.91 -0.15
C LEU A 68 -21.29 9.41 -0.06
N THR A 69 -22.21 10.13 0.60
CA THR A 69 -22.10 11.58 0.81
C THR A 69 -22.39 11.91 2.27
N GLY A 70 -21.73 12.94 2.80
CA GLY A 70 -21.98 13.43 4.16
C GLY A 70 -21.65 14.90 4.25
N LYS A 71 -22.67 15.74 4.36
CA LYS A 71 -22.49 17.20 4.47
C LYS A 71 -21.84 17.54 5.81
N GLY A 72 -20.70 18.22 5.77
CA GLY A 72 -19.98 18.66 6.97
C GLY A 72 -19.09 17.59 7.62
N PHE A 73 -19.01 16.39 7.02
CA PHE A 73 -18.01 15.40 7.40
C PHE A 73 -16.74 15.59 6.58
N ASP A 74 -15.59 15.31 7.20
CA ASP A 74 -14.33 15.24 6.47
C ASP A 74 -14.26 13.95 5.62
N TYR A 75 -13.35 13.94 4.66
CA TYR A 75 -13.15 12.80 3.77
C TYR A 75 -12.64 11.55 4.51
N ALA A 76 -11.88 11.73 5.59
CA ALA A 76 -11.32 10.64 6.39
C ALA A 76 -12.44 9.83 7.06
N VAL A 77 -13.39 10.52 7.70
CA VAL A 77 -14.57 9.92 8.31
C VAL A 77 -15.43 9.26 7.23
N LEU A 78 -15.65 9.89 6.09
CA LEU A 78 -16.38 9.27 4.97
C LEU A 78 -15.71 7.97 4.50
N LYS A 79 -14.38 7.96 4.40
CA LYS A 79 -13.60 6.76 4.07
C LYS A 79 -13.76 5.68 5.13
N ASP A 80 -13.63 6.00 6.41
CA ASP A 80 -13.80 5.04 7.52
C ASP A 80 -15.21 4.41 7.54
N TYR A 81 -16.22 5.19 7.15
CA TYR A 81 -17.58 4.67 6.97
C TYR A 81 -17.69 3.79 5.73
N ALA A 82 -17.09 4.19 4.60
CA ALA A 82 -17.06 3.40 3.37
C ALA A 82 -16.38 2.04 3.59
N ASP A 83 -15.24 2.01 4.29
CA ASP A 83 -14.49 0.79 4.63
C ASP A 83 -15.36 -0.16 5.49
N ARG A 84 -16.10 0.38 6.46
CA ARG A 84 -17.03 -0.40 7.29
C ARG A 84 -18.20 -0.97 6.49
N VAL A 85 -18.77 -0.20 5.57
CA VAL A 85 -19.84 -0.65 4.67
C VAL A 85 -19.34 -1.74 3.73
N GLN A 86 -18.16 -1.55 3.13
CA GLN A 86 -17.51 -2.56 2.30
C GLN A 86 -17.33 -3.88 3.06
N LEU A 87 -16.76 -3.84 4.28
CA LEU A 87 -16.57 -5.02 5.13
C LEU A 87 -17.89 -5.72 5.48
N ALA A 88 -18.96 -4.97 5.70
CA ALA A 88 -20.27 -5.54 6.03
C ALA A 88 -20.90 -6.22 4.82
N LEU A 89 -20.81 -5.60 3.64
CA LEU A 89 -21.39 -6.13 2.41
C LEU A 89 -20.59 -7.32 1.86
N GLN A 90 -19.25 -7.32 1.98
CA GLN A 90 -18.39 -8.46 1.61
C GLN A 90 -18.73 -9.77 2.36
N ARG A 91 -19.44 -9.69 3.50
CA ARG A 91 -19.90 -10.86 4.25
C ARG A 91 -21.18 -11.47 3.69
N GLN A 92 -21.86 -10.80 2.76
CA GLN A 92 -23.10 -11.32 2.18
C GLN A 92 -22.78 -12.38 1.11
N PRO A 93 -23.49 -13.53 1.11
CA PRO A 93 -23.21 -14.63 0.19
C PRO A 93 -23.27 -14.26 -1.29
N ASP A 94 -24.14 -13.30 -1.65
CA ASP A 94 -24.38 -12.90 -3.04
C ASP A 94 -23.48 -11.76 -3.51
N VAL A 95 -22.59 -11.26 -2.63
CA VAL A 95 -21.66 -10.18 -2.96
C VAL A 95 -20.33 -10.79 -3.40
N GLY A 96 -20.07 -10.73 -4.71
CA GLY A 96 -18.80 -11.20 -5.28
C GLY A 96 -17.62 -10.25 -5.02
N LYS A 97 -17.83 -8.95 -5.23
CA LYS A 97 -16.76 -7.93 -5.14
C LYS A 97 -17.32 -6.56 -4.80
N ILE A 98 -16.57 -5.79 -4.02
CA ILE A 98 -16.88 -4.38 -3.71
C ILE A 98 -15.60 -3.57 -3.82
N GLU A 99 -15.65 -2.52 -4.61
CA GLU A 99 -14.58 -1.54 -4.78
C GLU A 99 -15.02 -0.16 -4.31
N LEU A 100 -14.10 0.54 -3.65
CA LEU A 100 -14.29 1.93 -3.27
C LEU A 100 -13.60 2.83 -4.30
N PHE A 101 -14.34 3.78 -4.86
CA PHE A 101 -13.83 4.75 -5.82
C PHE A 101 -13.62 6.12 -5.19
N GLY A 102 -12.59 6.84 -5.65
CA GLY A 102 -12.31 8.22 -5.19
C GLY A 102 -11.74 8.30 -3.78
N VAL A 103 -11.24 7.19 -3.23
CA VAL A 103 -10.55 7.16 -1.95
C VAL A 103 -9.27 7.99 -2.05
N GLN A 104 -9.10 8.96 -1.16
CA GLN A 104 -7.86 9.69 -1.01
C GLN A 104 -7.03 9.03 0.09
N ASP A 105 -5.83 8.56 -0.26
CA ASP A 105 -4.89 8.08 0.73
C ASP A 105 -4.46 9.24 1.64
N GLU A 106 -4.60 9.07 2.94
CA GLU A 106 -4.03 10.01 3.90
C GLU A 106 -2.51 9.97 3.80
N LYS A 107 -1.90 11.15 3.58
CA LYS A 107 -0.45 11.32 3.50
C LYS A 107 0.00 12.40 4.45
N ILE A 108 1.02 12.10 5.24
CA ILE A 108 1.70 13.07 6.09
C ILE A 108 2.94 13.55 5.34
N TRP A 109 3.02 14.85 5.08
CA TRP A 109 4.20 15.48 4.50
C TRP A 109 5.10 16.01 5.62
N VAL A 110 6.37 15.60 5.60
CA VAL A 110 7.40 16.10 6.53
C VAL A 110 8.30 17.06 5.76
N GLU A 111 8.09 18.36 5.98
CA GLU A 111 8.90 19.40 5.35
C GLU A 111 10.06 19.81 6.26
N LEU A 112 11.29 19.68 5.74
CA LEU A 112 12.50 20.01 6.47
C LEU A 112 13.07 21.36 6.02
N SER A 113 13.42 22.21 6.99
CA SER A 113 14.10 23.49 6.71
C SER A 113 15.59 23.25 6.44
N ASN A 114 16.03 23.42 5.19
CA ASN A 114 17.43 23.32 4.82
C ASN A 114 18.34 24.25 5.64
N VAL A 115 17.89 25.48 5.92
CA VAL A 115 18.66 26.46 6.71
C VAL A 115 18.91 25.95 8.14
N LYS A 116 17.88 25.38 8.78
CA LYS A 116 17.99 24.85 10.14
C LYS A 116 18.88 23.60 10.16
N LEU A 117 18.72 22.71 9.19
CA LEU A 117 19.57 21.52 9.03
C LEU A 117 21.05 21.89 8.88
N SER A 118 21.37 22.84 7.99
CA SER A 118 22.76 23.30 7.78
C SER A 118 23.36 23.95 9.02
N THR A 119 22.57 24.76 9.74
CA THR A 119 23.03 25.42 10.98
C THR A 119 23.34 24.41 12.09
N LEU A 120 22.58 23.32 12.16
CA LEU A 120 22.77 22.24 13.13
C LEU A 120 23.77 21.16 12.65
N GLY A 121 24.27 21.25 11.41
CA GLY A 121 25.14 20.23 10.82
C GLY A 121 24.45 18.88 10.60
N VAL A 122 23.12 18.87 10.46
CA VAL A 122 22.30 17.65 10.32
C VAL A 122 22.02 17.36 8.85
N PRO A 123 22.44 16.19 8.32
CA PRO A 123 22.02 15.75 6.99
C PRO A 123 20.53 15.46 6.95
N ALA A 124 19.83 15.85 5.87
CA ALA A 124 18.41 15.54 5.68
C ALA A 124 18.14 14.02 5.72
N GLN A 125 19.08 13.22 5.19
CA GLN A 125 19.00 11.76 5.22
C GLN A 125 18.93 11.22 6.65
N ALA A 126 19.67 11.80 7.60
CA ALA A 126 19.65 11.36 8.99
C ALA A 126 18.27 11.55 9.64
N VAL A 127 17.53 12.60 9.25
CA VAL A 127 16.15 12.82 9.71
C VAL A 127 15.23 11.76 9.13
N GLN A 128 15.35 11.47 7.83
CA GLN A 128 14.56 10.43 7.17
C GLN A 128 14.82 9.06 7.80
N ASP A 129 16.08 8.70 8.03
CA ASP A 129 16.46 7.42 8.63
C ASP A 129 15.93 7.30 10.06
N ALA A 130 15.99 8.37 10.86
CA ALA A 130 15.47 8.37 12.23
C ALA A 130 13.93 8.18 12.25
N LEU A 131 13.19 8.85 11.37
CA LEU A 131 11.74 8.67 11.24
C LEU A 131 11.40 7.25 10.79
N ASN A 132 12.14 6.70 9.83
CA ASN A 132 11.95 5.33 9.35
C ASN A 132 12.26 4.28 10.43
N GLN A 133 13.34 4.46 11.20
CA GLN A 133 13.70 3.57 12.30
C GLN A 133 12.66 3.58 13.41
N GLN A 134 12.14 4.75 13.77
CA GLN A 134 11.09 4.86 14.78
C GLN A 134 9.79 4.19 14.29
N ASN A 135 9.39 4.45 13.05
CA ASN A 135 8.16 3.89 12.48
C ASN A 135 8.28 2.44 12.01
N ALA A 136 9.46 1.82 12.15
CA ALA A 136 9.69 0.43 11.76
C ALA A 136 8.82 -0.50 12.62
N LEU A 137 8.04 -1.35 11.95
CA LEU A 137 7.28 -2.40 12.61
C LEU A 137 8.24 -3.52 13.02
N VAL A 138 8.83 -3.41 14.22
CA VAL A 138 9.73 -4.45 14.74
C VAL A 138 8.89 -5.68 15.13
N PRO A 139 9.23 -6.89 14.64
CA PRO A 139 8.51 -8.10 15.00
C PRO A 139 8.47 -8.29 16.53
N ALA A 140 7.29 -8.57 17.06
CA ALA A 140 7.13 -8.92 18.46
C ALA A 140 7.81 -10.26 18.73
N GLY A 141 8.79 -10.26 19.64
CA GLY A 141 9.38 -11.49 20.17
C GLY A 141 8.50 -12.12 21.24
N PHE A 142 8.99 -13.18 21.86
CA PHE A 142 8.36 -13.75 23.05
C PHE A 142 9.39 -13.85 24.17
N PHE A 143 8.96 -13.54 25.38
CA PHE A 143 9.70 -13.82 26.60
C PHE A 143 9.12 -15.09 27.23
N GLU A 144 9.95 -16.12 27.42
CA GLU A 144 9.54 -17.36 28.08
C GLU A 144 9.90 -17.28 29.56
N THR A 145 8.88 -17.38 30.42
CA THR A 145 9.04 -17.70 31.84
C THR A 145 8.83 -19.20 32.02
N GLY A 146 9.24 -19.76 33.15
CA GLY A 146 9.16 -21.21 33.42
C GLY A 146 7.76 -21.84 33.33
N SER A 147 6.69 -21.04 33.23
CA SER A 147 5.32 -21.52 33.07
C SER A 147 4.51 -20.77 32.02
N SER A 148 5.07 -19.77 31.32
CA SER A 148 4.29 -18.94 30.38
C SER A 148 5.15 -18.29 29.30
N ARG A 149 4.54 -18.11 28.13
CA ARG A 149 5.14 -17.39 27.00
C ARG A 149 4.40 -16.06 26.83
N VAL A 150 5.09 -14.96 27.08
CA VAL A 150 4.52 -13.61 26.98
C VAL A 150 4.99 -12.95 25.69
N PRO A 151 4.09 -12.56 24.76
CA PRO A 151 4.48 -11.80 23.58
C PRO A 151 4.95 -10.40 23.98
N VAL A 152 6.14 -10.02 23.55
CA VAL A 152 6.71 -8.68 23.77
C VAL A 152 6.62 -7.92 22.46
N ARG A 153 5.75 -6.91 22.41
CA ARG A 153 5.67 -5.97 21.29
C ARG A 153 6.36 -4.67 21.69
N VAL A 154 7.41 -4.30 20.97
CA VAL A 154 7.99 -2.97 21.09
C VAL A 154 7.10 -2.03 20.27
N GLY A 155 6.43 -1.08 20.94
CA GLY A 155 5.75 0.02 20.27
C GLY A 155 6.77 1.01 19.72
N GLY A 156 6.59 1.45 18.48
CA GLY A 156 7.46 2.42 17.82
C GLY A 156 6.75 3.31 16.81
N GLN A 157 5.68 2.80 16.20
CA GLN A 157 4.91 3.55 15.20
C GLN A 157 4.33 4.84 15.74
N PHE A 158 4.41 5.87 14.90
CA PHE A 158 3.73 7.14 15.14
C PHE A 158 2.23 6.95 14.98
N THR A 159 1.46 7.38 15.98
CA THR A 159 -0.01 7.34 15.96
C THR A 159 -0.63 8.71 15.75
N SER A 160 0.18 9.78 15.72
CA SER A 160 -0.30 11.14 15.47
C SER A 160 0.77 12.04 14.87
N VAL A 161 0.33 13.16 14.28
CA VAL A 161 1.22 14.18 13.70
C VAL A 161 2.07 14.85 14.78
N GLU A 162 1.53 15.00 15.99
CA GLU A 162 2.24 15.58 17.15
C GLU A 162 3.43 14.72 17.53
N GLN A 163 3.30 13.39 17.52
CA GLN A 163 4.42 12.51 17.82
C GLN A 163 5.54 12.62 16.79
N ILE A 164 5.20 12.82 15.51
CA ILE A 164 6.19 13.06 14.45
C ILE A 164 6.88 14.42 14.66
N ARG A 165 6.11 15.45 15.03
CA ARG A 165 6.60 16.81 15.27
C ARG A 165 7.55 16.88 16.46
N ASP A 166 7.22 16.18 17.54
CA ASP A 166 7.96 16.20 18.80
C ASP A 166 9.07 15.13 18.84
N PHE A 167 9.22 14.35 17.76
CA PHE A 167 10.22 13.29 17.69
C PHE A 167 11.64 13.87 17.72
N PRO A 168 12.45 13.53 18.75
CA PRO A 168 13.81 14.05 18.86
C PRO A 168 14.73 13.36 17.86
N ILE A 169 15.37 14.15 17.00
CA ILE A 169 16.37 13.64 16.04
C ILE A 169 17.75 13.71 16.67
N ARG A 170 18.37 12.55 16.92
CA ARG A 170 19.75 12.46 17.41
C ARG A 170 20.74 12.41 16.25
N VAL A 171 21.75 13.28 16.27
CA VAL A 171 22.78 13.33 15.22
C VAL A 171 24.15 13.41 15.89
N GLY A 172 24.84 12.27 15.97
CA GLY A 172 26.05 12.12 16.80
C GLY A 172 25.74 12.15 18.31
N ASP A 173 26.71 12.52 19.15
CA ASP A 173 26.57 12.61 20.62
C ASP A 173 25.71 13.80 21.11
N ARG A 174 24.85 14.38 20.26
CA ARG A 174 24.02 15.54 20.63
C ARG A 174 22.55 15.23 20.36
N THR A 175 21.76 15.38 21.42
CA THR A 175 20.29 15.38 21.43
C THR A 175 19.77 16.78 21.17
#